data_AF-A0A1V9YTH2-F1
#
_entry.id   AF-A0A1V9YTH2-F1
#
_cell.length_a   1.000
_cell.length_b   1.000
_cell.length_c   1.000
_cell.angle_alpha   90.00
_cell.angle_beta   90.00
_cell.angle_gamma   90.00
#
_symmetry.space_group_name_H-M   'P 1'
#
loop_
_entity.id
_entity.type
_entity.pdbx_description
1 polymer ?
#
loop_
_entity_poly.entity_id
_entity_poly.type
_entity_poly.pdbx_seq_one_letter_code
_entity_poly.pdbx_strand_id
1 'polypeptide(L)'
;MYRSHEELRLLYASTILRCVNGLADASQKGAYAMAVSTLAMRIGIPLWVVDVRHEAAHTKLPALPTLQLAASTLRQWLFEHYWQPQESAIRQRVERVSGLLQRCLASQEPIGPLMTLDLDTFSKIVVPLLVSRAPYASLSLSDASPSDVGLLLRPSTNEANAKALCHELQALWPNFDAALVVALAHHVADVPSAAARCSKWLFYFGRGGEWTHGDRFADGIAEALTILQQCEDPLVQPLCGTIASYVDLATVPARLNKQTTAATGWTRCTSWTETPIGLQTAYGRVGQSLAFDDRVDDLDAGHMVVYSDLPSVDKEDPLAAYEAAFFDQIAAVVDVDVAIANDIEHTARNNHHESVPADEVSRLQDAIEIW
;
A
#
# COMPACT_ATOMS: atom_id res chain seq x y z
N MET A 1 7.07 8.81 -24.55
CA MET A 1 7.25 8.01 -25.80
C MET A 1 5.85 7.73 -26.37
N TYR A 2 5.54 8.03 -27.63
CA TYR A 2 4.16 7.85 -28.14
C TYR A 2 3.82 6.35 -28.31
N ARG A 3 2.86 5.83 -27.52
CA ARG A 3 2.35 4.47 -27.68
C ARG A 3 1.56 4.34 -28.98
N SER A 4 1.66 3.20 -29.64
CA SER A 4 0.89 2.95 -30.86
C SER A 4 -0.62 2.85 -30.55
N HIS A 5 -1.45 3.15 -31.54
CA HIS A 5 -2.91 3.09 -31.38
C HIS A 5 -3.41 1.69 -30.99
N GLU A 6 -2.73 0.64 -31.49
CA GLU A 6 -3.04 -0.75 -31.18
C GLU A 6 -2.61 -1.14 -29.77
N GLU A 7 -1.41 -0.71 -29.34
CA GLU A 7 -0.96 -0.86 -27.94
C GLU A 7 -1.95 -0.26 -26.97
N LEU A 8 -2.43 0.97 -27.21
CA LEU A 8 -3.42 1.61 -26.34
C LEU A 8 -4.71 0.80 -26.25
N ARG A 9 -5.20 0.25 -27.36
CA ARG A 9 -6.41 -0.59 -27.36
C ARG A 9 -6.20 -1.87 -26.54
N LEU A 10 -5.05 -2.53 -26.68
CA LEU A 10 -4.74 -3.73 -25.90
C LEU A 10 -4.60 -3.43 -24.41
N LEU A 11 -3.99 -2.30 -24.04
CA LEU A 11 -3.85 -1.86 -22.66
C LEU A 11 -5.20 -1.56 -21.99
N TYR A 12 -6.09 -0.82 -22.66
CA TYR A 12 -7.43 -0.60 -22.12
C TYR A 12 -8.23 -1.91 -22.03
N ALA A 13 -8.20 -2.74 -23.06
CA ALA A 13 -8.94 -4.00 -23.09
C ALA A 13 -8.49 -4.96 -21.97
N SER A 14 -7.19 -5.16 -21.80
CA SER A 14 -6.62 -5.99 -20.71
C SER A 14 -6.99 -5.45 -19.33
N THR A 15 -6.94 -4.13 -19.14
CA THR A 15 -7.33 -3.48 -17.88
C THR A 15 -8.81 -3.70 -17.56
N ILE A 16 -9.69 -3.48 -18.54
CA ILE A 16 -11.14 -3.68 -18.40
C ILE A 16 -11.44 -5.14 -18.08
N LEU A 17 -10.87 -6.08 -18.85
CA LEU A 17 -11.05 -7.51 -18.66
C LEU A 17 -10.62 -7.94 -17.26
N ARG A 18 -9.42 -7.53 -16.82
CA ARG A 18 -8.91 -7.88 -15.50
C ARG A 18 -9.74 -7.29 -14.37
N CYS A 19 -10.22 -6.06 -14.54
CA CYS A 19 -11.06 -5.37 -13.57
C CYS A 19 -12.44 -6.05 -13.43
N VAL A 20 -13.15 -6.26 -14.55
CA VAL A 20 -14.48 -6.89 -14.55
C VAL A 20 -14.41 -8.31 -14.00
N ASN A 21 -13.42 -9.11 -14.43
CA ASN A 21 -13.24 -10.46 -13.90
C ASN A 21 -12.94 -10.43 -12.40
N GLY A 22 -12.01 -9.59 -11.95
CA GLY A 22 -11.68 -9.48 -10.52
C GLY A 22 -12.87 -9.09 -9.66
N LEU A 23 -13.73 -8.18 -10.14
CA LEU A 23 -14.95 -7.76 -9.45
C LEU A 23 -16.01 -8.85 -9.44
N ALA A 24 -16.20 -9.57 -10.56
CA ALA A 24 -17.12 -10.69 -10.65
C ALA A 24 -16.67 -11.85 -9.74
N ASP A 25 -15.39 -12.23 -9.80
CA ASP A 25 -14.81 -13.31 -8.99
C ASP A 25 -14.94 -13.01 -7.49
N ALA A 26 -14.57 -11.79 -7.06
CA ALA A 26 -14.72 -11.36 -5.66
C ALA A 26 -16.20 -11.34 -5.21
N SER A 27 -17.11 -11.19 -6.17
CA SER A 27 -18.55 -11.21 -5.92
C SER A 27 -19.14 -12.60 -5.95
N GLN A 28 -18.42 -13.63 -6.43
CA GLN A 28 -18.91 -14.99 -6.47
C GLN A 28 -19.07 -15.54 -5.05
N LYS A 29 -20.32 -15.68 -4.61
CA LYS A 29 -20.68 -16.16 -3.27
C LYS A 29 -21.65 -17.33 -3.43
N GLY A 30 -21.14 -18.55 -3.37
CA GLY A 30 -21.95 -19.77 -3.50
C GLY A 30 -21.13 -20.98 -3.95
N ALA A 31 -21.73 -22.17 -3.83
CA ALA A 31 -21.12 -23.42 -4.29
C ALA A 31 -21.16 -23.56 -5.83
N TYR A 32 -22.00 -22.78 -6.51
CA TYR A 32 -22.18 -22.82 -7.95
C TYR A 32 -21.74 -21.50 -8.59
N ALA A 33 -21.12 -21.60 -9.77
CA ALA A 33 -20.71 -20.44 -10.54
C ALA A 33 -21.94 -19.72 -11.13
N MET A 34 -22.03 -18.41 -10.87
CA MET A 34 -22.96 -17.51 -11.52
C MET A 34 -22.30 -16.81 -12.70
N ALA A 35 -23.08 -16.51 -13.74
CA ALA A 35 -22.60 -15.77 -14.92
C ALA A 35 -22.14 -14.35 -14.56
N VAL A 36 -21.09 -13.88 -15.24
CA VAL A 36 -20.49 -12.55 -15.04
C VAL A 36 -21.51 -11.43 -15.19
N SER A 37 -22.43 -11.52 -16.16
CA SER A 37 -23.52 -10.54 -16.35
C SER A 37 -24.44 -10.44 -15.13
N THR A 38 -24.74 -11.57 -14.50
CA THR A 38 -25.59 -11.62 -13.28
C THR A 38 -24.85 -11.02 -12.09
N LEU A 39 -23.56 -11.33 -11.95
CA LEU A 39 -22.70 -10.77 -10.91
C LEU A 39 -22.53 -9.27 -11.06
N ALA A 40 -22.30 -8.79 -12.29
CA ALA A 40 -22.17 -7.38 -12.63
C ALA A 40 -23.44 -6.59 -12.28
N MET A 41 -24.63 -7.09 -12.64
CA MET A 41 -25.89 -6.47 -12.24
C MET A 41 -26.02 -6.38 -10.72
N ARG A 42 -25.62 -7.42 -9.98
CA ARG A 42 -25.71 -7.44 -8.52
C ARG A 42 -24.83 -6.38 -7.86
N ILE A 43 -23.64 -6.13 -8.41
CA ILE A 43 -22.72 -5.09 -7.90
C ILE A 43 -22.92 -3.73 -8.55
N GLY A 44 -23.83 -3.61 -9.52
CA GLY A 44 -24.16 -2.34 -10.17
C GLY A 44 -23.18 -1.90 -11.27
N ILE A 45 -22.43 -2.83 -11.87
CA ILE A 45 -21.64 -2.54 -13.08
C ILE A 45 -22.59 -2.56 -14.29
N PRO A 46 -22.58 -1.54 -15.17
CA PRO A 46 -23.39 -1.53 -16.37
C PRO A 46 -23.09 -2.71 -17.31
N LEU A 47 -24.14 -3.37 -17.80
CA LEU A 47 -24.00 -4.57 -18.65
C LEU A 47 -23.19 -4.32 -19.93
N TRP A 48 -23.28 -3.13 -20.53
CA TRP A 48 -22.49 -2.80 -21.72
C TRP A 48 -20.97 -2.83 -21.47
N VAL A 49 -20.51 -2.64 -20.23
CA VAL A 49 -19.09 -2.81 -19.87
C VAL A 49 -18.71 -4.29 -19.84
N VAL A 50 -19.64 -5.16 -19.44
CA VAL A 50 -19.49 -6.62 -19.52
C VAL A 50 -19.45 -7.07 -20.98
N ASP A 51 -20.29 -6.47 -21.83
CA ASP A 51 -20.27 -6.72 -23.27
C ASP A 51 -18.92 -6.32 -23.88
N VAL A 52 -18.38 -5.15 -23.53
CA VAL A 52 -17.03 -4.71 -23.95
C VAL A 52 -15.95 -5.69 -23.49
N ARG A 53 -16.05 -6.23 -22.27
CA ARG A 53 -15.14 -7.29 -21.79
C ARG A 53 -15.26 -8.56 -22.63
N HIS A 54 -16.48 -9.01 -22.90
CA HIS A 54 -16.73 -10.21 -23.70
C HIS A 54 -16.20 -10.04 -25.12
N GLU A 55 -16.44 -8.87 -25.72
CA GLU A 55 -15.95 -8.54 -27.05
C GLU A 55 -14.43 -8.60 -27.13
N ALA A 56 -13.76 -7.98 -26.15
CA ALA A 56 -12.31 -7.93 -26.05
C ALA A 56 -11.64 -9.31 -25.84
N ALA A 57 -12.32 -10.25 -25.18
CA ALA A 57 -11.79 -11.57 -24.88
C ALA A 57 -12.02 -12.59 -25.99
N HIS A 58 -13.20 -12.59 -26.62
CA HIS A 58 -13.67 -13.69 -27.46
C HIS A 58 -13.98 -13.31 -28.90
N THR A 59 -14.15 -12.02 -29.20
CA THR A 59 -14.59 -11.60 -30.52
C THR A 59 -13.56 -10.69 -31.18
N LYS A 60 -13.90 -9.42 -31.38
CA LYS A 60 -13.05 -8.40 -31.98
C LYS A 60 -12.76 -7.35 -30.92
N LEU A 61 -11.48 -7.01 -30.80
CA LEU A 61 -11.02 -5.92 -29.95
C LEU A 61 -11.83 -4.64 -30.24
N PRO A 62 -12.53 -4.05 -29.26
CA PRO A 62 -13.35 -2.86 -29.49
C PRO A 62 -12.52 -1.65 -29.97
N ALA A 63 -13.21 -0.64 -30.49
CA ALA A 63 -12.57 0.61 -30.90
C ALA A 63 -12.04 1.36 -29.66
N LEU A 64 -10.94 2.11 -29.83
CA LEU A 64 -10.31 2.85 -28.74
C LEU A 64 -11.30 3.77 -27.97
N PRO A 65 -12.19 4.54 -28.63
CA PRO A 65 -13.15 5.38 -27.91
C PRO A 65 -14.11 4.58 -27.00
N THR A 66 -14.54 3.40 -27.44
CA THR A 66 -15.40 2.50 -26.64
C THR A 66 -14.66 1.99 -25.41
N LEU A 67 -13.39 1.59 -25.58
CA LEU A 67 -12.54 1.14 -24.49
C LEU A 67 -12.25 2.27 -23.49
N GLN A 68 -11.97 3.49 -23.96
CA GLN A 68 -11.79 4.65 -23.10
C GLN A 68 -13.06 4.97 -22.29
N LEU A 69 -14.23 4.89 -22.92
CA LEU A 69 -15.51 5.09 -22.24
C LEU A 69 -15.74 4.01 -21.17
N ALA A 70 -15.52 2.73 -21.49
CA ALA A 70 -15.62 1.61 -20.55
C ALA A 70 -14.68 1.79 -19.35
N ALA A 71 -13.41 2.13 -19.60
CA ALA A 71 -12.44 2.38 -18.55
C ALA A 71 -12.83 3.57 -17.66
N SER A 72 -13.33 4.66 -18.26
CA SER A 72 -13.80 5.83 -17.50
C SER A 72 -14.99 5.48 -16.59
N THR A 73 -15.89 4.62 -17.08
CA THR A 73 -17.07 4.15 -16.34
C THR A 73 -16.67 3.23 -15.19
N LEU A 74 -15.77 2.27 -15.44
CA LEU A 74 -15.23 1.41 -14.37
C LEU A 74 -14.48 2.21 -13.31
N ARG A 75 -13.68 3.20 -13.72
CA ARG A 75 -12.97 4.09 -12.79
C ARG A 75 -13.95 4.86 -11.90
N GLN A 76 -15.02 5.40 -12.48
CA GLN A 76 -16.07 6.10 -11.71
C GLN A 76 -16.77 5.13 -10.75
N TRP A 77 -17.12 3.93 -11.22
CA TRP A 77 -17.74 2.91 -10.39
C TRP A 77 -16.84 2.52 -9.20
N LEU A 78 -15.55 2.29 -9.44
CA LEU A 78 -14.56 2.00 -8.38
C LEU A 78 -14.45 3.13 -7.38
N PHE A 79 -14.48 4.38 -7.84
CA PHE A 79 -14.49 5.54 -6.96
C PHE A 79 -15.71 5.52 -6.03
N GLU A 80 -16.91 5.35 -6.57
CA GLU A 80 -18.17 5.39 -5.81
C GLU A 80 -18.37 4.18 -4.89
N HIS A 81 -17.95 2.98 -5.31
CA HIS A 81 -18.29 1.72 -4.64
C HIS A 81 -17.15 1.15 -3.79
N TYR A 82 -15.91 1.56 -4.03
CA TYR A 82 -14.74 1.10 -3.28
C TYR A 82 -14.09 2.25 -2.52
N TRP A 83 -13.55 3.27 -3.21
CA TRP A 83 -12.72 4.31 -2.58
C TRP A 83 -13.51 5.27 -1.70
N GLN A 84 -14.65 5.81 -2.16
CA GLN A 84 -15.44 6.79 -1.42
C GLN A 84 -16.04 6.25 -0.11
N PRO A 85 -16.59 5.01 -0.05
CA PRO A 85 -17.02 4.42 1.21
C PRO A 85 -15.88 4.25 2.22
N GLN A 86 -14.69 3.87 1.74
CA GLN A 86 -13.50 3.72 2.59
C GLN A 86 -13.02 5.07 3.12
N GLU A 87 -12.95 6.09 2.28
CA GLU A 87 -12.61 7.45 2.70
C GLU A 87 -13.59 7.94 3.77
N SER A 88 -14.89 7.72 3.55
CA SER A 88 -15.94 8.10 4.49
C SER A 88 -15.79 7.39 5.84
N ALA A 89 -15.52 6.09 5.82
CA ALA A 89 -15.29 5.30 7.04
C ALA A 89 -14.04 5.77 7.80
N ILE A 90 -12.94 6.03 7.09
CA ILE A 90 -11.70 6.56 7.67
C ILE A 90 -11.97 7.95 8.27
N ARG A 91 -12.65 8.85 7.55
CA ARG A 91 -13.01 10.19 8.03
C ARG A 91 -13.83 10.14 9.31
N GLN A 92 -14.88 9.32 9.36
CA GLN A 92 -15.70 9.14 10.56
C GLN A 92 -14.89 8.61 11.75
N ARG A 93 -13.96 7.67 11.49
CA ARG A 93 -13.07 7.14 12.54
C ARG A 93 -12.14 8.23 13.06
N VAL A 94 -11.53 9.00 12.16
CA VAL A 94 -10.63 10.11 12.50
C VAL A 94 -11.35 11.20 13.27
N GLU A 95 -12.57 11.60 12.86
CA GLU A 95 -13.39 12.59 13.57
C GLU A 95 -13.73 12.12 14.98
N ARG A 96 -14.15 10.86 15.13
CA ARG A 96 -14.44 10.28 16.45
C ARG A 96 -13.22 10.28 17.36
N VAL A 97 -12.07 9.83 16.85
CA VAL A 97 -10.80 9.77 17.60
C VAL A 97 -10.32 11.17 17.94
N SER A 98 -10.33 12.10 16.98
CA SER A 98 -9.94 13.50 17.20
C SER A 98 -10.81 14.16 18.26
N GLY A 99 -12.13 13.99 18.18
CA GLY A 99 -13.06 14.54 19.18
C GLY A 99 -12.84 13.95 20.58
N LEU A 100 -12.48 12.67 20.67
CA LEU A 100 -12.09 12.03 21.93
C LEU A 100 -10.80 12.64 22.49
N LEU A 101 -9.73 12.68 21.69
CA LEU A 101 -8.43 13.23 22.11
C LEU A 101 -8.56 14.70 22.55
N GLN A 102 -9.37 15.50 21.86
CA GLN A 102 -9.63 16.89 22.24
C GLN A 102 -10.33 16.99 23.61
N ARG A 103 -11.32 16.12 23.90
CA ARG A 103 -11.96 16.08 25.23
C ARG A 103 -11.00 15.63 26.32
N CYS A 104 -10.14 14.64 26.06
CA CYS A 104 -9.10 14.23 26.99
C CYS A 104 -8.13 15.38 27.30
N LEU A 105 -7.72 16.13 26.27
CA LEU A 105 -6.83 17.28 26.44
C LEU A 105 -7.51 18.47 27.16
N ALA A 106 -8.82 18.67 26.97
CA ALA A 106 -9.56 19.77 27.58
C ALA A 106 -10.01 19.48 29.02
N SER A 107 -10.55 18.29 29.28
CA SER A 107 -11.26 17.95 30.52
C SER A 107 -10.64 16.77 31.29
N GLN A 108 -9.51 16.24 30.83
CA GLN A 108 -8.79 15.12 31.47
C GLN A 108 -9.67 13.85 31.62
N GLU A 109 -10.62 13.68 30.71
CA GLU A 109 -11.48 12.49 30.65
C GLU A 109 -10.65 11.26 30.26
N PRO A 110 -10.76 10.12 30.97
CA PRO A 110 -9.96 8.93 30.70
C PRO A 110 -10.34 8.29 29.36
N ILE A 111 -9.34 7.83 28.59
CA ILE A 111 -9.54 7.16 27.30
C ILE A 111 -10.08 5.74 27.47
N GLY A 112 -9.74 5.08 28.58
CA GLY A 112 -9.97 3.66 28.83
C GLY A 112 -11.39 3.13 28.59
N PRO A 113 -12.47 3.84 28.97
CA PRO A 113 -13.85 3.37 28.73
C PRO A 113 -14.35 3.60 27.30
N LEU A 114 -13.65 4.42 26.50
CA LEU A 114 -14.18 5.00 25.25
C LEU A 114 -13.49 4.43 24.00
N MET A 115 -12.50 3.56 24.17
CA MET A 115 -11.62 3.12 23.08
C MET A 115 -11.21 1.65 23.20
N THR A 116 -11.98 0.77 22.57
CA THR A 116 -11.46 -0.52 22.09
C THR A 116 -10.74 -0.28 20.76
N LEU A 117 -9.55 0.33 20.81
CA LEU A 117 -8.76 0.57 19.61
C LEU A 117 -7.85 -0.60 19.28
N ASP A 118 -7.75 -0.89 17.99
CA ASP A 118 -6.71 -1.74 17.43
C ASP A 118 -5.38 -0.98 17.31
N LEU A 119 -4.28 -1.72 17.22
CA LEU A 119 -2.94 -1.18 16.98
C LEU A 119 -2.88 -0.28 15.72
N ASP A 120 -3.73 -0.59 14.74
CA ASP A 120 -3.88 0.17 13.50
C ASP A 120 -4.35 1.60 13.76
N THR A 121 -5.36 1.80 14.61
CA THR A 121 -5.82 3.16 14.98
C THR A 121 -4.74 3.94 15.70
N PHE A 122 -4.03 3.29 16.63
CA PHE A 122 -2.98 3.97 17.39
C PHE A 122 -1.88 4.50 16.48
N SER A 123 -1.36 3.63 15.61
CA SER A 123 -0.27 4.01 14.71
C SER A 123 -0.69 4.93 13.57
N LYS A 124 -1.85 4.68 12.93
CA LYS A 124 -2.27 5.41 11.72
C LYS A 124 -3.16 6.61 11.96
N ILE A 125 -3.79 6.75 13.13
CA ILE A 125 -4.71 7.85 13.42
C ILE A 125 -4.25 8.65 14.63
N VAL A 126 -4.02 8.01 15.78
CA VAL A 126 -3.68 8.72 17.02
C VAL A 126 -2.35 9.45 16.90
N VAL A 127 -1.25 8.75 16.57
CA VAL A 127 0.08 9.36 16.46
C VAL A 127 0.11 10.53 15.46
N PRO A 128 -0.41 10.38 14.22
CA PRO A 128 -0.47 11.50 13.28
C PRO A 128 -1.31 12.68 13.80
N LEU A 129 -2.48 12.45 14.41
CA LEU A 129 -3.30 13.53 14.97
C LEU A 129 -2.59 14.29 16.12
N LEU A 130 -1.77 13.59 16.90
CA LEU A 130 -1.00 14.19 17.99
C LEU A 130 0.16 15.05 17.48
N VAL A 131 0.83 14.64 16.39
CA VAL A 131 2.08 15.26 15.91
C VAL A 131 1.87 16.25 14.76
N SER A 132 1.26 15.84 13.64
CA SER A 132 1.26 16.64 12.40
C SER A 132 -0.13 16.88 11.80
N ARG A 133 -1.17 16.16 12.26
CA ARG A 133 -2.51 16.04 11.65
C ARG A 133 -2.54 15.54 10.20
N ALA A 134 -1.44 15.55 9.45
CA ALA A 134 -1.35 14.93 8.14
C ALA A 134 -1.48 13.39 8.26
N PRO A 135 -2.20 12.71 7.35
CA PRO A 135 -2.82 13.22 6.11
C PRO A 135 -4.21 13.84 6.32
N TYR A 136 -4.73 13.87 7.55
CA TYR A 136 -6.09 14.27 7.90
C TYR A 136 -6.33 15.79 7.97
N ALA A 137 -5.33 16.62 7.67
CA ALA A 137 -5.42 18.07 7.75
C ALA A 137 -6.54 18.65 6.86
N SER A 138 -6.79 18.05 5.70
CA SER A 138 -7.84 18.45 4.75
C SER A 138 -9.26 18.04 5.18
N LEU A 139 -9.41 17.19 6.20
CA LEU A 139 -10.70 16.67 6.64
C LEU A 139 -11.53 17.69 7.45
N SER A 140 -11.11 18.97 7.53
CA SER A 140 -11.83 20.08 8.14
C SER A 140 -12.44 19.74 9.51
N LEU A 141 -11.55 19.45 10.46
CA LEU A 141 -11.88 19.28 11.87
C LEU A 141 -12.23 20.65 12.48
N SER A 142 -13.46 21.14 12.27
CA SER A 142 -14.24 22.25 12.90
C SER A 142 -13.55 23.43 13.64
N ASP A 143 -12.24 23.61 13.57
CA ASP A 143 -11.45 24.57 14.34
C ASP A 143 -10.71 25.49 13.36
N ALA A 144 -10.97 26.79 13.47
CA ALA A 144 -10.30 27.87 12.73
C ALA A 144 -8.86 28.17 13.24
N SER A 145 -8.12 27.14 13.65
CA SER A 145 -6.73 27.24 14.13
C SER A 145 -5.76 26.78 13.02
N PRO A 146 -4.51 27.28 12.97
CA PRO A 146 -3.59 27.04 11.85
C PRO A 146 -3.45 25.54 11.56
N SER A 147 -3.74 25.20 10.31
CA SER A 147 -4.29 23.92 9.85
C SER A 147 -3.40 22.68 9.97
N ASP A 148 -2.12 22.82 10.31
CA ASP A 148 -1.12 21.74 10.18
C ASP A 148 -0.41 21.36 11.49
N VAL A 149 -0.88 21.85 12.65
CA VAL A 149 -0.21 21.57 13.94
C VAL A 149 -0.95 20.47 14.72
N GLY A 150 -0.24 19.37 15.00
CA GLY A 150 -0.73 18.28 15.85
C GLY A 150 -1.22 18.72 17.22
N LEU A 151 -2.15 17.96 17.80
CA LEU A 151 -2.80 18.30 19.06
C LEU A 151 -1.81 18.51 20.22
N LEU A 152 -0.69 17.78 20.25
CA LEU A 152 0.36 17.95 21.29
C LEU A 152 1.25 19.18 21.07
N LEU A 153 1.36 19.65 19.82
CA LEU A 153 2.26 20.75 19.44
C LEU A 153 1.55 22.12 19.41
N ARG A 154 0.25 22.17 19.75
CA ARG A 154 -0.50 23.42 19.83
C ARG A 154 -0.07 24.23 21.06
N PRO A 155 0.15 25.56 20.92
CA PRO A 155 0.47 26.42 22.05
C PRO A 155 -0.61 26.46 23.15
N SER A 156 -1.87 26.19 22.78
CA SER A 156 -3.02 26.19 23.70
C SER A 156 -3.16 24.90 24.51
N THR A 157 -2.36 23.86 24.21
CA THR A 157 -2.51 22.56 24.86
C THR A 157 -1.91 22.60 26.27
N ASN A 158 -2.72 22.26 27.27
CA ASN A 158 -2.26 22.14 28.64
C ASN A 158 -1.28 20.97 28.77
N GLU A 159 -0.05 21.27 29.22
CA GLU A 159 1.03 20.29 29.33
C GLU A 159 0.72 19.16 30.31
N ALA A 160 0.03 19.44 31.43
CA ALA A 160 -0.32 18.41 32.40
C ALA A 160 -1.29 17.39 31.82
N ASN A 161 -2.30 17.87 31.09
CA ASN A 161 -3.30 17.02 30.43
C ASN A 161 -2.66 16.22 29.29
N ALA A 162 -1.75 16.83 28.54
CA ALA A 162 -1.03 16.16 27.47
C ALA A 162 -0.09 15.05 27.99
N LYS A 163 0.62 15.27 29.10
CA LYS A 163 1.43 14.23 29.76
C LYS A 163 0.56 13.08 30.27
N ALA A 164 -0.56 13.39 30.94
CA ALA A 164 -1.50 12.37 31.42
C ALA A 164 -2.05 11.50 30.26
N LEU A 165 -2.44 12.15 29.16
CA LEU A 165 -2.86 11.47 27.94
C LEU A 165 -1.78 10.53 27.39
N CYS A 166 -0.54 11.00 27.28
CA CYS A 166 0.56 10.15 26.82
C CYS A 166 0.75 8.93 27.72
N HIS A 167 0.70 9.08 29.05
CA HIS A 167 0.81 7.95 29.98
C HIS A 167 -0.33 6.93 29.80
N GLU A 168 -1.57 7.39 29.60
CA GLU A 168 -2.69 6.49 29.28
C GLU A 168 -2.47 5.74 27.96
N LEU A 169 -1.98 6.43 26.92
CA LEU A 169 -1.67 5.82 25.63
C LEU A 169 -0.53 4.80 25.73
N GLN A 170 0.51 5.08 26.52
CA GLN A 170 1.62 4.16 26.78
C GLN A 170 1.16 2.90 27.52
N ALA A 171 0.20 3.03 28.45
CA ALA A 171 -0.39 1.89 29.14
C ALA A 171 -1.22 1.00 28.20
N LEU A 172 -1.91 1.59 27.21
CA LEU A 172 -2.69 0.87 26.21
C LEU A 172 -1.80 0.27 25.11
N TRP A 173 -0.71 0.96 24.75
CA TRP A 173 0.22 0.56 23.71
C TRP A 173 1.67 0.75 24.17
N PRO A 174 2.35 -0.33 24.59
CA PRO A 174 3.71 -0.24 25.14
C PRO A 174 4.79 0.29 24.19
N ASN A 175 4.54 0.38 22.89
CA ASN A 175 5.48 0.93 21.90
C ASN A 175 5.08 2.33 21.42
N PHE A 176 4.15 2.99 22.12
CA PHE A 176 3.66 4.32 21.76
C PHE A 176 4.78 5.36 21.76
N ASP A 177 5.64 5.35 22.78
CA ASP A 177 6.82 6.21 22.89
C ASP A 177 7.77 6.12 21.68
N ALA A 178 8.10 4.90 21.24
CA ALA A 178 8.91 4.66 20.05
C ALA A 178 8.27 5.26 18.79
N ALA A 179 6.98 4.97 18.57
CA ALA A 179 6.25 5.45 17.41
C ALA A 179 6.10 6.99 17.40
N LEU A 180 5.89 7.59 18.58
CA LEU A 180 5.73 9.02 18.71
C LEU A 180 7.06 9.76 18.47
N VAL A 181 8.18 9.25 18.95
CA VAL A 181 9.51 9.82 18.71
C VAL A 181 9.87 9.80 17.22
N VAL A 182 9.60 8.69 16.53
CA VAL A 182 9.80 8.58 15.06
C VAL A 182 8.88 9.55 14.31
N ALA A 183 7.61 9.65 14.69
CA ALA A 183 6.68 10.59 14.08
C ALA A 183 7.07 12.06 14.29
N LEU A 184 7.58 12.42 15.48
CA LEU A 184 8.11 13.75 15.75
C LEU A 184 9.33 14.05 14.88
N ALA A 185 10.21 13.08 14.67
CA ALA A 185 11.38 13.22 13.80
C ALA A 185 10.97 13.46 12.34
N HIS A 186 10.04 12.67 11.80
CA HIS A 186 9.49 12.90 10.46
C HIS A 186 8.85 14.28 10.33
N HIS A 187 8.04 14.71 11.31
CA HIS A 187 7.41 16.03 11.25
C HIS A 187 8.43 17.18 11.26
N VAL A 188 9.54 17.04 11.99
CA VAL A 188 10.63 18.01 11.98
C VAL A 188 11.39 18.00 10.66
N ALA A 189 11.62 16.82 10.07
CA ALA A 189 12.24 16.72 8.76
C ALA A 189 11.39 17.36 7.65
N ASP A 190 10.07 17.17 7.70
CA ASP A 190 9.12 17.77 6.75
C ASP A 190 8.92 19.27 7.00
N VAL A 191 8.89 19.69 8.27
CA VAL A 191 8.63 21.07 8.70
C VAL A 191 9.70 21.49 9.71
N PRO A 192 10.88 21.97 9.27
CA PRO A 192 11.98 22.35 10.16
C PRO A 192 11.61 23.43 11.19
N SER A 193 10.65 24.32 10.86
CA SER A 193 10.13 25.32 11.80
C SER A 193 9.41 24.73 13.03
N ALA A 194 9.03 23.44 13.00
CA ALA A 194 8.44 22.73 14.13
C ALA A 194 9.48 22.23 15.15
N ALA A 195 10.79 22.27 14.82
CA ALA A 195 11.89 21.77 15.66
C ALA A 195 11.80 22.23 17.12
N ALA A 196 11.55 23.52 17.36
CA ALA A 196 11.45 24.07 18.72
C ALA A 196 10.27 23.51 19.53
N ARG A 197 9.16 23.12 18.89
CA ARG A 197 7.99 22.54 19.55
C ARG A 197 8.15 21.04 19.78
N CYS A 198 8.73 20.35 18.80
CA CYS A 198 9.00 18.92 18.88
C CYS A 198 10.11 18.58 19.89
N SER A 199 11.12 19.45 20.03
CA SER A 199 12.26 19.24 20.93
C SER A 199 11.82 18.98 22.37
N LYS A 200 10.85 19.75 22.88
CA LYS A 200 10.27 19.58 24.21
C LYS A 200 9.78 18.14 24.43
N TRP A 201 9.03 17.60 23.48
CA TRP A 201 8.45 16.27 23.58
C TRP A 201 9.51 15.18 23.37
N LEU A 202 10.41 15.35 22.40
CA LEU A 202 11.56 14.46 22.19
C LEU A 202 12.42 14.34 23.47
N PHE A 203 12.65 15.45 24.17
CA PHE A 203 13.37 15.43 25.45
C PHE A 203 12.56 14.83 26.59
N TYR A 204 11.25 15.09 26.64
CA TYR A 204 10.37 14.50 27.65
C TYR A 204 10.39 12.97 27.56
N PHE A 205 10.27 12.42 26.36
CA PHE A 205 10.38 10.97 26.16
C PHE A 205 11.82 10.46 26.29
N GLY A 206 12.85 11.25 26.00
CA GLY A 206 14.25 10.83 26.13
C GLY A 206 14.79 10.75 27.57
N ARG A 207 14.24 11.53 28.51
CA ARG A 207 14.67 11.51 29.93
C ARG A 207 13.95 10.42 30.72
N GLY A 208 14.61 9.29 30.95
CA GLY A 208 14.10 8.13 31.70
C GLY A 208 13.84 8.31 33.21
N GLY A 209 13.64 9.54 33.70
CA GLY A 209 13.27 9.81 35.09
C GLY A 209 11.76 9.89 35.33
N GLU A 210 10.98 10.32 34.33
CA GLU A 210 9.52 10.53 34.45
C GLU A 210 8.70 9.60 33.54
N TRP A 211 9.36 8.78 32.71
CA TRP A 211 8.72 7.96 31.68
C TRP A 211 9.25 6.53 31.70
N THR A 212 8.35 5.54 31.65
CA THR A 212 8.70 4.12 31.55
C THR A 212 8.75 3.70 30.08
N HIS A 213 9.96 3.46 29.56
CA HIS A 213 10.17 3.12 28.16
C HIS A 213 9.68 1.73 27.79
N GLY A 214 9.11 1.60 26.59
CA GLY A 214 8.85 0.31 25.96
C GLY A 214 10.12 -0.38 25.46
N ASP A 215 10.04 -1.68 25.20
CA ASP A 215 11.18 -2.49 24.72
C ASP A 215 11.81 -1.97 23.42
N ARG A 216 10.99 -1.32 22.58
CA ARG A 216 11.36 -0.78 21.26
C ARG A 216 11.76 0.69 21.27
N PHE A 217 11.74 1.35 22.43
CA PHE A 217 12.05 2.77 22.52
C PHE A 217 13.45 3.12 21.98
N ALA A 218 14.44 2.31 22.30
CA ALA A 218 15.81 2.48 21.81
C ALA A 218 15.92 2.34 20.27
N ASP A 219 15.13 1.45 19.66
CA ASP A 219 15.08 1.31 18.20
C ASP A 219 14.44 2.57 17.57
N GLY A 220 13.35 3.06 18.17
CA GLY A 220 12.69 4.28 17.72
C GLY A 220 13.56 5.54 17.83
N ILE A 221 14.37 5.67 18.88
CA ILE A 221 15.35 6.76 18.98
C ILE A 221 16.43 6.64 17.89
N ALA A 222 16.94 5.44 17.63
CA ALA A 222 17.97 5.24 16.60
C ALA A 222 17.43 5.57 15.19
N GLU A 223 16.19 5.18 14.91
CA GLU A 223 15.49 5.52 13.66
C GLU A 223 15.24 7.03 13.56
N ALA A 224 14.75 7.67 14.62
CA ALA A 224 14.57 9.12 14.69
C ALA A 224 15.89 9.88 14.47
N LEU A 225 17.00 9.41 15.03
CA LEU A 225 18.32 9.99 14.79
C LEU A 225 18.71 9.89 13.32
N THR A 226 18.48 8.73 12.69
CA THR A 226 18.78 8.51 11.27
C THR A 226 17.99 9.48 10.38
N ILE A 227 16.69 9.65 10.66
CA ILE A 227 15.82 10.59 9.93
C ILE A 227 16.31 12.03 10.07
N LEU A 228 16.63 12.46 11.30
CA LEU A 228 17.07 13.83 11.55
C LEU A 228 18.46 14.12 10.97
N GLN A 229 19.36 13.13 10.92
CA GLN A 229 20.67 13.25 10.28
C GLN A 229 20.60 13.46 8.77
N GLN A 230 19.53 12.98 8.12
CA GLN A 230 19.29 13.22 6.69
C GLN A 230 18.80 14.65 6.40
N CYS A 231 18.41 15.42 7.44
CA CYS A 231 17.97 16.80 7.30
C CYS A 231 19.15 17.77 7.51
N GLU A 232 19.52 18.53 6.47
CA GLU A 232 20.63 19.49 6.53
C GLU A 232 20.26 20.84 7.15
N ASP A 233 19.02 21.02 7.62
CA ASP A 233 18.53 22.31 8.13
C ASP A 233 19.21 22.70 9.47
N PRO A 234 19.73 23.93 9.61
CA PRO A 234 20.42 24.38 10.81
C PRO A 234 19.55 24.36 12.07
N LEU A 235 18.21 24.42 11.95
CA LEU A 235 17.29 24.32 13.09
C LEU A 235 17.22 22.89 13.67
N VAL A 236 17.59 21.89 12.87
CA VAL A 236 17.47 20.47 13.22
C VAL A 236 18.78 19.92 13.81
N GLN A 237 19.94 20.45 13.40
CA GLN A 237 21.26 20.00 13.85
C GLN A 237 21.44 19.93 15.39
N PRO A 238 20.96 20.88 16.20
CA PRO A 238 21.07 20.80 17.66
C PRO A 238 20.29 19.62 18.26
N LEU A 239 19.19 19.20 17.61
CA LEU A 239 18.39 18.05 18.04
C LEU A 239 19.12 16.75 17.79
N CYS A 240 19.83 16.62 16.66
CA CYS A 240 20.63 15.44 16.35
C CYS A 240 21.68 15.16 17.43
N GLY A 241 22.44 16.19 17.84
CA GLY A 241 23.46 16.04 18.88
C GLY A 241 22.87 15.65 20.24
N THR A 242 21.70 16.17 20.57
CA THR A 242 21.03 15.83 21.84
C THR A 242 20.45 14.42 21.81
N ILE A 243 19.84 14.00 20.69
CA ILE A 243 19.29 12.66 20.52
C ILE A 243 20.40 11.60 20.52
N ALA A 244 21.54 11.89 19.89
CA ALA A 244 22.71 11.01 19.91
C ALA A 244 23.18 10.71 21.34
N SER A 245 23.12 11.69 22.25
CA SER A 245 23.48 11.47 23.67
C SER A 245 22.60 10.44 24.39
N TYR A 246 21.35 10.26 23.96
CA TYR A 246 20.45 9.22 24.49
C TYR A 246 20.70 7.85 23.88
N VAL A 247 21.22 7.78 22.65
CA VAL A 247 21.60 6.52 21.97
C VAL A 247 22.88 5.94 22.58
N ASP A 248 23.85 6.79 22.91
CA ASP A 248 25.16 6.40 23.45
C ASP A 248 25.13 5.83 24.87
N LEU A 249 23.99 5.92 25.57
CA LEU A 249 23.88 5.50 26.98
C LEU A 249 23.70 3.99 27.20
N ALA A 250 23.42 3.13 26.20
CA ALA A 250 23.33 1.67 26.49
C ALA A 250 23.35 0.61 25.36
N THR A 251 23.08 0.85 24.07
CA THR A 251 22.44 -0.23 23.28
C THR A 251 23.01 -0.68 21.92
N VAL A 252 24.10 -0.11 21.39
CA VAL A 252 24.59 -0.56 20.07
C VAL A 252 25.31 -1.93 20.11
N PRO A 253 26.21 -2.27 21.06
CA PRO A 253 26.91 -3.56 21.02
C PRO A 253 26.07 -4.74 21.52
N ALA A 254 25.01 -4.50 22.31
CA ALA A 254 24.25 -5.58 22.96
C ALA A 254 23.13 -6.17 22.08
N ARG A 255 22.65 -5.45 21.05
CA ARG A 255 21.54 -5.89 20.19
C ARG A 255 21.97 -6.62 18.92
N LEU A 256 23.18 -6.38 18.41
CA LEU A 256 23.79 -7.22 17.35
C LEU A 256 23.99 -8.69 17.76
N ASN A 257 23.93 -8.98 19.08
CA ASN A 257 24.03 -10.33 19.65
C ASN A 257 22.69 -10.96 20.05
N LYS A 258 21.53 -10.33 19.78
CA LYS A 258 20.26 -11.06 19.85
C LYS A 258 20.19 -11.96 18.63
N GLN A 259 20.43 -13.26 18.84
CA GLN A 259 20.14 -14.29 17.85
C GLN A 259 18.71 -14.09 17.36
N THR A 260 18.56 -13.78 16.08
CA THR A 260 17.30 -13.90 15.35
C THR A 260 16.83 -15.33 15.57
N THR A 261 15.83 -15.54 16.42
CA THR A 261 15.15 -16.83 16.54
C THR A 261 14.73 -17.23 15.14
N ALA A 262 15.39 -18.25 14.58
CA ALA A 262 15.09 -18.79 13.28
C ALA A 262 13.60 -19.11 13.25
N ALA A 263 12.84 -18.41 12.40
CA ALA A 263 11.43 -18.68 12.20
C ALA A 263 11.32 -20.06 11.52
N THR A 264 11.18 -21.11 12.33
CA THR A 264 10.79 -22.44 11.86
C THR A 264 9.31 -22.41 11.51
N GLY A 265 9.00 -22.12 10.24
CA GLY A 265 7.65 -22.21 9.69
C GLY A 265 7.28 -21.02 8.82
N TRP A 266 6.76 -21.31 7.62
CA TRP A 266 6.09 -20.32 6.77
C TRP A 266 4.94 -19.69 7.55
N THR A 267 5.10 -18.44 7.96
CA THR A 267 4.04 -17.64 8.57
C THR A 267 3.37 -16.85 7.45
N ARG A 268 2.06 -17.04 7.28
CA ARG A 268 1.23 -16.25 6.37
C ARG A 268 1.36 -14.78 6.77
N CYS A 269 1.95 -13.94 5.91
CA CYS A 269 1.93 -12.48 6.09
C CYS A 269 0.47 -12.02 6.07
N THR A 270 -0.03 -11.49 7.19
CA THR A 270 -1.42 -11.00 7.31
C THR A 270 -1.61 -9.57 6.79
N SER A 271 -0.57 -8.93 6.24
CA SER A 271 -0.71 -7.66 5.53
C SER A 271 0.51 -7.37 4.68
N TRP A 272 0.32 -7.50 3.36
CA TRP A 272 0.90 -6.72 2.26
C TRP A 272 2.40 -6.35 2.30
N THR A 273 3.16 -6.97 1.39
CA THR A 273 4.47 -6.51 0.91
C THR A 273 4.30 -5.56 -0.28
N GLU A 274 5.20 -4.57 -0.37
CA GLU A 274 5.16 -3.45 -1.31
C GLU A 274 5.18 -3.86 -2.79
N THR A 275 4.50 -3.08 -3.62
CA THR A 275 4.47 -3.25 -5.07
C THR A 275 5.71 -2.60 -5.72
N PRO A 276 6.31 -3.21 -6.75
CA PRO A 276 7.44 -2.65 -7.51
C PRO A 276 7.04 -1.46 -8.42
N ILE A 277 5.96 -0.76 -8.11
CA ILE A 277 5.32 0.29 -8.92
C ILE A 277 5.51 1.70 -8.32
N GLY A 278 6.31 1.87 -7.27
CA GLY A 278 6.53 3.21 -6.72
C GLY A 278 5.22 3.85 -6.24
N LEU A 279 4.38 3.07 -5.56
CA LEU A 279 3.33 3.66 -4.73
C LEU A 279 4.05 4.53 -3.70
N GLN A 280 3.94 5.85 -3.85
CA GLN A 280 4.33 6.80 -2.83
C GLN A 280 3.78 6.29 -1.49
N THR A 281 4.62 6.37 -0.47
CA THR A 281 4.35 5.96 0.91
C THR A 281 2.91 6.28 1.32
N ALA A 282 2.34 5.49 2.23
CA ALA A 282 0.95 5.58 2.70
C ALA A 282 0.49 6.97 3.24
N TYR A 283 1.36 7.98 3.19
CA TYR A 283 1.22 9.33 3.71
C TYR A 283 1.42 10.43 2.64
N GLY A 284 1.48 10.10 1.35
CA GLY A 284 1.46 11.09 0.27
C GLY A 284 0.07 11.70 0.03
N ARG A 285 0.02 12.96 -0.43
CA ARG A 285 -1.22 13.57 -0.93
C ARG A 285 -1.73 12.74 -2.11
N VAL A 286 -2.90 12.12 -1.96
CA VAL A 286 -3.60 11.51 -3.11
C VAL A 286 -3.87 12.64 -4.11
N GLY A 287 -3.28 12.54 -5.30
CA GLY A 287 -3.52 13.48 -6.38
C GLY A 287 -5.02 13.55 -6.67
N GLN A 288 -5.64 14.70 -6.41
CA GLN A 288 -7.08 14.91 -6.67
C GLN A 288 -7.39 14.95 -8.18
N SER A 289 -6.36 15.08 -9.02
CA SER A 289 -6.48 14.89 -10.46
C SER A 289 -6.28 13.41 -10.80
N LEU A 290 -7.39 12.70 -11.00
CA LEU A 290 -7.39 11.34 -11.56
C LEU A 290 -7.32 11.36 -13.11
N ALA A 291 -7.11 12.53 -13.73
CA ALA A 291 -6.91 12.61 -15.17
C ALA A 291 -5.59 11.92 -15.52
N PHE A 292 -5.63 11.05 -16.53
CA PHE A 292 -4.41 10.59 -17.19
C PHE A 292 -3.83 11.80 -17.92
N ASP A 293 -2.98 12.57 -17.23
CA ASP A 293 -2.12 13.56 -17.88
C ASP A 293 -1.05 12.79 -18.67
N ASP A 294 -0.61 13.33 -19.80
CA ASP A 294 0.49 12.78 -20.61
C ASP A 294 1.82 12.74 -19.83
N ARG A 295 1.83 13.25 -18.60
CA ARG A 295 2.95 13.30 -17.65
C ARG A 295 3.09 12.06 -16.76
N VAL A 296 2.24 11.03 -16.91
CA VAL A 296 2.40 9.73 -16.19
C VAL A 296 3.46 8.82 -16.86
N ASP A 297 4.46 9.42 -17.52
CA ASP A 297 5.66 8.75 -18.01
C ASP A 297 6.79 8.73 -16.94
N ASP A 298 6.61 9.39 -15.78
CA ASP A 298 7.56 9.36 -14.64
C ASP A 298 7.39 8.14 -13.72
N LEU A 299 6.59 7.14 -14.11
CA LEU A 299 6.73 5.80 -13.53
C LEU A 299 8.10 5.29 -13.95
N ASP A 300 9.06 5.42 -13.04
CA ASP A 300 10.40 4.86 -13.13
C ASP A 300 10.30 3.36 -13.43
N ALA A 301 10.26 3.05 -14.73
CA ALA A 301 10.30 1.70 -15.25
C ALA A 301 11.73 1.22 -15.07
N GLY A 302 12.09 0.91 -13.83
CA GLY A 302 13.44 0.61 -13.36
C GLY A 302 14.16 -0.56 -14.03
N HIS A 303 13.64 -1.08 -15.14
CA HIS A 303 14.23 -2.17 -15.92
C HIS A 303 14.12 -2.02 -17.45
N MET A 304 13.80 -0.84 -18.00
CA MET A 304 13.84 -0.62 -19.46
C MET A 304 15.08 0.19 -19.86
N VAL A 305 16.12 -0.51 -20.31
CA VAL A 305 17.34 0.11 -20.87
C VAL A 305 16.99 0.81 -22.18
N VAL A 306 17.24 2.11 -22.27
CA VAL A 306 17.12 2.87 -23.52
C VAL A 306 18.26 2.43 -24.45
N TYR A 307 17.91 1.92 -25.62
CA TYR A 307 18.85 1.33 -26.59
C TYR A 307 19.95 2.30 -27.07
N SER A 308 19.76 3.61 -26.89
CA SER A 308 20.74 4.64 -27.24
C SER A 308 21.90 4.79 -26.24
N ASP A 309 21.75 4.24 -25.03
CA ASP A 309 22.67 4.51 -23.91
C ASP A 309 23.61 3.33 -23.62
N LEU A 310 23.59 2.29 -24.46
CA LEU A 310 24.54 1.18 -24.41
C LEU A 310 25.87 1.59 -25.08
N PRO A 311 27.03 1.31 -24.45
CA PRO A 311 28.33 1.58 -25.06
C PRO A 311 28.50 0.75 -26.34
N SER A 312 29.03 1.37 -27.40
CA SER A 312 29.29 0.70 -28.68
C SER A 312 30.22 -0.49 -28.48
N VAL A 313 29.74 -1.66 -28.89
CA VAL A 313 30.38 -2.96 -28.73
C VAL A 313 31.73 -3.02 -29.44
N ASP A 314 32.81 -3.07 -28.66
CA ASP A 314 34.06 -3.68 -29.10
C ASP A 314 34.36 -4.93 -28.26
N LYS A 315 34.08 -6.08 -28.90
CA LYS A 315 34.68 -7.42 -28.75
C LYS A 315 34.91 -7.97 -27.34
N GLU A 316 33.84 -8.48 -26.75
CA GLU A 316 33.64 -9.87 -26.34
C GLU A 316 32.27 -9.91 -25.65
N ASP A 317 31.40 -10.84 -26.02
CA ASP A 317 30.02 -10.90 -25.53
C ASP A 317 29.95 -11.85 -24.32
N PRO A 318 30.04 -11.34 -23.07
CA PRO A 318 29.95 -12.17 -21.87
C PRO A 318 28.53 -12.69 -21.64
N LEU A 319 27.53 -12.15 -22.35
CA LEU A 319 26.12 -12.51 -22.20
C LEU A 319 25.73 -13.65 -23.14
N ALA A 320 26.36 -13.78 -24.31
CA ALA A 320 26.09 -14.86 -25.27
C ALA A 320 26.24 -16.27 -24.66
N ALA A 321 27.25 -16.48 -23.80
CA ALA A 321 27.44 -17.78 -23.14
C ALA A 321 26.34 -18.06 -22.09
N TYR A 322 25.86 -17.02 -21.42
CA TYR A 322 24.77 -17.11 -20.45
C TYR A 322 23.41 -17.30 -21.15
N GLU A 323 23.16 -16.55 -22.22
CA GLU A 323 21.95 -16.69 -23.05
C GLU A 323 21.88 -18.06 -23.71
N ALA A 324 22.99 -18.57 -24.26
CA ALA A 324 23.03 -19.92 -24.83
C ALA A 324 22.69 -20.98 -23.77
N ALA A 325 23.28 -20.90 -22.57
CA ALA A 325 22.99 -21.83 -21.48
C ALA A 325 21.54 -21.71 -20.97
N PHE A 326 20.98 -20.49 -20.96
CA PHE A 326 19.60 -20.23 -20.57
C PHE A 326 18.60 -20.77 -21.60
N PHE A 327 18.84 -20.54 -22.89
CA PHE A 327 17.99 -21.05 -23.95
C PHE A 327 18.08 -22.58 -24.11
N ASP A 328 19.24 -23.19 -23.86
CA ASP A 328 19.38 -24.64 -23.80
C ASP A 328 18.56 -25.24 -22.64
N GLN A 329 18.53 -24.59 -21.48
CA GLN A 329 17.67 -25.00 -20.36
C GLN A 329 16.18 -24.87 -20.69
N ILE A 330 15.77 -23.79 -21.35
CA ILE A 330 14.38 -23.62 -21.79
C ILE A 330 14.01 -24.67 -22.84
N ALA A 331 14.88 -24.94 -23.81
CA ALA A 331 14.64 -25.97 -24.82
C ALA A 331 14.46 -27.35 -24.20
N ALA A 332 15.28 -27.71 -23.20
CA ALA A 332 15.13 -28.97 -22.48
C ALA A 332 13.80 -29.08 -21.71
N VAL A 333 13.30 -27.97 -21.14
CA VAL A 333 11.98 -27.93 -20.47
C VAL A 333 10.86 -28.06 -21.49
N VAL A 334 10.94 -27.37 -22.62
CA VAL A 334 9.96 -27.46 -23.70
C VAL A 334 9.92 -28.88 -24.29
N ASP A 335 11.07 -29.53 -24.47
CA ASP A 335 11.13 -30.91 -24.96
C ASP A 335 10.49 -31.91 -23.98
N VAL A 336 10.63 -31.68 -22.67
CA VAL A 336 9.94 -32.48 -21.64
C VAL A 336 8.44 -32.25 -21.71
N ASP A 337 7.97 -31.02 -21.84
CA ASP A 337 6.54 -30.70 -21.97
C ASP A 337 5.95 -31.27 -23.26
N VAL A 338 6.70 -31.22 -24.37
CA VAL A 338 6.30 -31.84 -25.65
C VAL A 338 6.26 -33.37 -25.53
N ALA A 339 7.20 -33.98 -24.82
CA ALA A 339 7.17 -35.43 -24.56
C ALA A 339 5.97 -35.84 -23.69
N ILE A 340 5.64 -35.05 -22.66
CA ILE A 340 4.45 -35.26 -21.83
C ILE A 340 3.17 -35.05 -22.65
N ALA A 341 3.10 -34.01 -23.48
CA ALA A 341 1.96 -33.76 -24.36
C ALA A 341 1.76 -34.90 -25.37
N ASN A 342 2.85 -35.40 -25.96
CA ASN A 342 2.79 -36.55 -26.87
C ASN A 342 2.37 -37.83 -26.15
N ASP A 343 2.81 -38.06 -24.91
CA ASP A 343 2.38 -39.21 -24.10
C ASP A 343 0.89 -39.12 -23.72
N ILE A 344 0.41 -37.92 -23.40
CA ILE A 344 -1.02 -37.63 -23.19
C ILE A 344 -1.81 -37.87 -24.48
N GLU A 345 -1.33 -37.43 -25.63
CA GLU A 345 -2.00 -37.64 -26.92
C GLU A 345 -2.02 -39.12 -27.31
N HIS A 346 -0.94 -39.86 -27.04
CA HIS A 346 -0.87 -41.30 -27.28
C HIS A 346 -1.81 -42.08 -26.34
N THR A 347 -1.89 -41.66 -25.08
CA THR A 347 -2.81 -42.22 -24.09
C THR A 347 -4.27 -41.87 -24.43
N ALA A 348 -4.53 -40.67 -24.96
CA ALA A 348 -5.85 -40.22 -25.40
C ALA A 348 -6.30 -40.90 -26.70
N ARG A 349 -5.41 -41.12 -27.68
CA ARG A 349 -5.69 -41.91 -28.89
C ARG A 349 -6.05 -43.36 -28.59
N ASN A 350 -5.44 -43.95 -27.56
CA ASN A 350 -5.77 -45.30 -27.11
C ASN A 350 -7.17 -45.39 -26.43
N ASN A 351 -7.73 -44.26 -26.00
CA ASN A 351 -9.06 -44.17 -25.38
C ASN A 351 -10.18 -43.75 -26.37
N HIS A 352 -9.89 -43.53 -27.66
CA HIS A 352 -10.87 -43.14 -28.68
C HIS A 352 -11.79 -44.28 -29.17
N HIS A 353 -12.36 -45.07 -28.25
CA HIS A 353 -13.57 -45.86 -28.53
C HIS A 353 -14.82 -45.36 -27.80
N GLU A 354 -14.74 -44.25 -27.06
CA GLU A 354 -15.93 -43.60 -26.51
C GLU A 354 -16.11 -42.22 -27.16
N SER A 355 -17.08 -42.13 -28.06
CA SER A 355 -17.57 -40.86 -28.58
C SER A 355 -18.15 -40.04 -27.42
N VAL A 356 -17.59 -38.85 -27.17
CA VAL A 356 -18.11 -37.90 -26.17
C VAL A 356 -19.57 -37.60 -26.50
N PRO A 357 -20.50 -37.83 -25.56
CA PRO A 357 -21.92 -37.69 -25.84
C PRO A 357 -22.29 -36.19 -26.00
N ALA A 358 -23.29 -35.92 -26.85
CA ALA A 358 -23.61 -34.57 -27.31
C ALA A 358 -24.08 -33.61 -26.18
N ASP A 359 -24.53 -34.17 -25.06
CA ASP A 359 -24.87 -33.45 -23.84
C ASP A 359 -23.62 -32.85 -23.16
N GLU A 360 -22.48 -33.54 -23.19
CA GLU A 360 -21.24 -33.05 -22.60
C GLU A 360 -20.61 -31.93 -23.46
N VAL A 361 -20.77 -32.01 -24.78
CA VAL A 361 -20.40 -30.91 -25.70
C VAL A 361 -21.26 -29.67 -25.45
N SER A 362 -22.58 -29.85 -25.29
CA SER A 362 -23.50 -28.76 -24.94
C SER A 362 -23.15 -28.16 -23.58
N ARG A 363 -22.75 -28.99 -22.62
CA ARG A 363 -22.38 -28.55 -21.27
C ARG A 363 -21.08 -27.75 -21.24
N LEU A 364 -20.11 -28.13 -22.08
CA LEU A 364 -18.86 -27.38 -22.26
C LEU A 364 -19.08 -26.06 -23.01
N GLN A 365 -19.99 -26.02 -23.98
CA GLN A 365 -20.40 -24.78 -24.64
C GLN A 365 -21.12 -23.83 -23.68
N ASP A 366 -22.05 -24.34 -22.88
CA ASP A 366 -22.71 -23.54 -21.83
C ASP A 366 -21.71 -23.06 -20.77
N ALA A 367 -20.70 -23.88 -20.43
CA ALA A 367 -19.63 -23.45 -19.53
C ALA A 367 -18.80 -22.31 -20.13
N ILE A 368 -18.48 -22.35 -21.42
CA ILE A 368 -17.76 -21.26 -22.11
C ILE A 368 -18.59 -19.96 -22.13
N GLU A 369 -19.92 -20.04 -22.25
CA GLU A 369 -20.80 -18.88 -22.14
C GLU A 369 -20.92 -18.32 -20.71
N ILE A 370 -20.55 -19.12 -19.69
CA ILE A 370 -20.54 -18.70 -18.29
C ILE A 370 -19.22 -17.95 -17.91
N TRP A 371 -18.13 -18.10 -18.69
CA TRP A 371 -16.80 -17.57 -18.36
C TRP A 371 -16.47 -16.18 -18.88
#